data_AF-A0A2X0ZBZ3-F1
#
_entry.id   AF-A0A2X0ZBZ3-F1
#
_cell.length_a   1.000
_cell.length_b   1.000
_cell.length_c   1.000
_cell.angle_alpha   90.00
_cell.angle_beta   90.00
_cell.angle_gamma   90.00
#
_symmetry.space_group_name_H-M   'P 1'
#
loop_
_entity.id
_entity.type
_entity.pdbx_description
1 polymer ?
#
loop_
_entity_poly.entity_id
_entity_poly.type
_entity_poly.pdbx_seq_one_letter_code
_entity_poly.pdbx_strand_id
1 'polypeptide(L)' 'MVDGYVLLIANTDKTGSTIDRVPAKLKVPVLVKLNALGLDGYGNPIEETTEETQA' A
#
# COMPACT_ATOMS: atom_id res chain seq x y z
N MET A 1 12.80 4.09 -8.14
CA MET A 1 11.79 5.14 -7.89
C MET A 1 10.53 4.55 -7.23
N VAL A 2 9.88 3.54 -7.82
CA VAL A 2 8.71 2.86 -7.21
C VAL A 2 9.01 2.30 -5.81
N ASP A 3 10.12 1.58 -5.64
CA ASP A 3 10.48 0.97 -4.35
C ASP A 3 10.68 1.99 -3.22
N GLY A 4 11.17 3.20 -3.55
CA GLY A 4 11.31 4.28 -2.57
C GLY A 4 9.97 4.76 -2.04
N TYR A 5 8.96 4.89 -2.91
CA TYR A 5 7.60 5.23 -2.49
C TYR A 5 6.94 4.10 -1.69
N VAL A 6 7.16 2.84 -2.09
CA VAL A 6 6.68 1.67 -1.33
C VAL A 6 7.28 1.68 0.08
N LEU A 7 8.58 1.91 0.22
CA LEU A 7 9.24 1.99 1.53
C LEU A 7 8.78 3.17 2.39
N LEU A 8 8.54 4.33 1.77
CA LEU A 8 8.03 5.51 2.48
C LEU A 8 6.61 5.26 3.01
N ILE A 9 5.74 4.68 2.17
CA ILE A 9 4.36 4.36 2.56
C ILE A 9 4.36 3.21 3.56
N ALA A 10 5.13 2.14 3.38
CA ALA A 10 5.18 1.04 4.35
C ALA A 10 5.71 1.46 5.74
N ASN A 11 6.42 2.60 5.84
CA ASN A 11 6.86 3.20 7.11
C ASN A 11 6.01 4.43 7.52
N THR A 12 4.70 4.39 7.29
CA THR A 12 3.76 5.52 7.50
C THR A 12 3.96 6.20 8.85
N ASP A 13 4.16 5.41 9.91
CA ASP A 13 4.30 5.86 11.31
C ASP A 13 5.35 6.97 11.48
N LYS A 14 6.37 7.00 10.61
CA LYS A 14 7.48 7.96 10.70
C LYS A 14 7.41 9.09 9.68
N THR A 15 6.66 8.95 8.59
CA THR A 15 6.76 9.88 7.45
C THR A 15 5.43 10.48 7.01
N GLY A 16 4.30 9.93 7.43
CA GLY A 16 2.96 10.33 6.97
C GLY A 16 2.83 10.26 5.44
N SER A 17 3.59 9.38 4.79
CA SER A 17 3.57 9.23 3.34
C SER A 17 2.44 8.31 2.92
N THR A 18 1.66 8.73 1.93
CA THR A 18 0.54 7.97 1.38
C THR A 18 0.66 7.89 -0.13
N ILE A 19 -0.16 7.03 -0.74
CA ILE A 19 -0.26 6.89 -2.19
C ILE A 19 -0.61 8.21 -2.92
N ASP A 20 -1.21 9.18 -2.23
CA ASP A 20 -1.57 10.47 -2.81
C ASP A 20 -0.37 11.31 -3.21
N ARG A 21 0.75 11.15 -2.49
CA ARG A 21 2.02 11.84 -2.76
C ARG A 21 2.81 11.20 -3.90
N VAL A 22 2.37 10.03 -4.39
CA VAL A 22 3.01 9.32 -5.50
C VAL A 22 2.56 9.94 -6.83
N PRO A 23 3.48 10.27 -7.74
CA PRO A 23 3.13 10.75 -9.07
C PRO A 23 2.17 9.79 -9.79
N ALA A 24 1.18 10.30 -10.51
CA ALA A 24 0.11 9.50 -11.14
C ALA A 24 0.65 8.32 -11.97
N LYS A 25 1.71 8.53 -12.75
CA LYS A 25 2.37 7.50 -13.56
C LYS A 25 2.98 6.34 -12.76
N LEU A 26 3.19 6.52 -11.46
CA LEU A 26 3.77 5.53 -10.55
C LEU A 26 2.76 4.97 -9.54
N LYS A 27 1.54 5.52 -9.43
CA LYS A 27 0.55 5.07 -8.44
C LYS A 27 0.19 3.60 -8.60
N VAL A 28 -0.12 3.18 -9.82
CA VAL A 28 -0.47 1.79 -10.13
C VAL A 28 0.64 0.80 -9.73
N PRO A 29 1.91 0.94 -10.20
CA PRO A 29 2.96 0.01 -9.80
C PRO A 29 3.31 0.07 -8.31
N VAL A 30 3.15 1.22 -7.64
CA VAL A 30 3.33 1.33 -6.18
C VAL A 30 2.21 0.58 -5.44
N LEU A 31 0.95 0.76 -5.82
CA LEU A 31 -0.19 0.05 -5.22
C LEU A 31 -0.08 -1.47 -5.38
N VAL A 32 0.34 -1.95 -6.55
CA VAL A 32 0.55 -3.39 -6.77
C VAL A 32 1.58 -3.95 -5.80
N LYS A 33 2.69 -3.25 -5.57
CA LYS A 33 3.71 -3.68 -4.61
C LYS A 33 3.24 -3.58 -3.16
N LEU A 34 2.50 -2.53 -2.80
CA LEU A 34 1.93 -2.40 -1.45
C LEU A 34 0.93 -3.51 -1.18
N ASN A 35 0.06 -3.82 -2.14
CA ASN A 35 -0.90 -4.91 -2.01
C ASN A 35 -0.22 -6.28 -1.84
N ALA A 36 0.87 -6.54 -2.57
CA ALA A 36 1.70 -7.74 -2.37
C ALA A 36 2.38 -7.80 -0.99
N LEU A 37 2.51 -6.67 -0.29
CA LEU A 37 2.97 -6.58 1.09
C LEU A 37 1.79 -6.60 2.09
N GLY A 38 0.56 -6.78 1.62
CA GLY A 38 -0.64 -6.72 2.43
C GLY A 38 -1.01 -5.31 2.87
N LEU A 39 -0.65 -4.26 2.10
CA LEU A 39 -0.87 -2.86 2.45
C LEU A 39 -1.78 -2.12 1.46
N ASP A 40 -2.69 -1.30 1.98
CA ASP A 40 -3.80 -0.66 1.25
C ASP A 40 -3.44 0.60 0.44
N GLY A 41 -2.19 1.06 0.49
CA GLY A 41 -1.76 2.33 -0.12
C GLY A 41 -1.56 3.47 0.88
N TYR A 42 -2.08 3.34 2.09
CA TYR A 42 -1.86 4.24 3.22
C TYR A 42 -0.93 3.61 4.25
N GLY A 43 -0.41 2.42 3.93
CA GLY A 43 0.44 1.57 4.76
C GLY A 43 -0.28 0.97 5.96
N ASN A 44 -1.61 0.94 5.91
CA ASN A 44 -2.38 0.08 6.79
C ASN A 44 -2.41 -1.32 6.20
N PRO A 45 -2.48 -2.37 7.04
CA PRO A 45 -2.81 -3.71 6.59
C PRO A 45 -4.11 -3.68 5.79
N ILE A 46 -4.12 -4.32 4.63
CA ILE A 46 -5.36 -4.66 3.94
C ILE A 46 -6.06 -5.65 4.87
N GLU A 47 -7.25 -5.29 5.35
CA GLU A 47 -8.08 -6.26 6.04
C GLU A 47 -8.25 -7.46 5.11
N GLU A 48 -7.70 -8.61 5.52
CA GLU A 48 -8.15 -9.88 4.99
C GLU A 48 -9.63 -9.96 5.38
N THR A 49 -10.52 -9.54 4.48
CA THR A 49 -11.83 -10.15 4.44
C THR A 49 -11.58 -11.62 4.15
N THR A 50 -11.37 -12.39 5.22
CA THR A 50 -11.79 -13.78 5.25
C THR A 50 -13.26 -13.74 4.87
N GLU A 51 -13.55 -13.87 3.58
CA GLU A 51 -14.75 -14.54 3.15
C GLU A 51 -14.64 -15.95 3.73
N GLU A 52 -15.03 -16.08 5.01
CA GLU A 52 -15.61 -17.31 5.51
C GLU A 52 -16.78 -17.58 4.55
N THR A 53 -16.46 -18.38 3.54
CA THR A 53 -17.42 -19.05 2.69
C THR A 53 -18.42 -19.68 3.65
N GLN A 54 -19.61 -19.07 3.71
CA GLN A 54 -20.74 -19.59 4.45
C GLN A 54 -20.94 -21.04 4.02
N ALA A 55 -20.64 -21.97 4.94
CA ALA A 55 -20.90 -23.39 4.80
C ALA A 55 -22.37 -23.69 5.10
#